data_AF-A0A440C0I7-F1
#
_entry.id   AF-A0A440C0I7-F1
#
_cell.length_a   1.000
_cell.length_b   1.000
_cell.length_c   1.000
_cell.angle_alpha   90.00
_cell.angle_beta   90.00
_cell.angle_gamma   90.00
#
_symmetry.space_group_name_H-M   'P 1'
#
loop_
_entity.id
_entity.type
_entity.pdbx_description
1 polymer ?
#
loop_
_entity_poly.entity_id
_entity_poly.type
_entity_poly.pdbx_seq_one_letter_code
_entity_poly.pdbx_strand_id
1 'polypeptide(L)' 'MRSLCRRLVRSCVLDCGRRARFAFGNGGKGSNQAIGAARLGARCKLLAGVGADRFGDEAVQLWRAEGVDCSA' A
#
# COMPACT_ATOMS: atom_id res chain seq x y z
N MET A 1 22.05 -9.95 8.04
CA MET A 1 21.28 -9.09 7.11
C MET A 1 19.77 -9.30 7.27
N ARG A 2 19.14 -8.85 8.39
CA ARG A 2 17.75 -9.22 8.72
C ARG A 2 16.81 -8.09 9.19
N SER A 3 17.12 -6.79 9.03
CA SER A 3 16.33 -5.77 9.77
C SER A 3 15.83 -4.51 9.06
N LEU A 4 15.97 -4.29 7.74
CA LEU A 4 15.74 -2.92 7.23
C LEU A 4 14.94 -2.71 5.93
N CYS A 5 13.90 -3.51 5.68
CA CYS A 5 12.91 -3.11 4.67
C CYS A 5 11.46 -3.43 5.09
N ARG A 6 11.00 -2.81 6.19
CA ARG A 6 9.56 -2.62 6.44
C ARG A 6 9.14 -1.29 5.84
N ARG A 7 9.11 -1.19 4.50
CA ARG A 7 8.61 0.03 3.83
C ARG A 7 7.08 -0.04 3.79
N LEU A 8 6.47 0.62 4.77
CA LEU A 8 5.05 0.89 4.86
C LEU A 8 4.48 1.34 3.49
N VAL A 9 3.39 0.71 3.08
CA VAL A 9 2.60 1.01 1.87
C VAL A 9 1.70 2.23 2.18
N ARG A 10 2.31 3.31 2.67
CA ARG A 10 1.58 4.44 3.22
C ARG A 10 2.00 5.72 2.52
N SER A 11 1.02 6.53 2.13
CA SER A 11 1.24 7.91 1.72
C SER A 11 0.70 8.82 2.81
N CYS A 12 1.50 9.81 3.19
CA CYS A 12 1.11 10.89 4.08
C CYS A 12 1.18 12.17 3.26
N VAL A 13 0.04 12.83 3.04
CA VAL A 13 -0.01 14.10 2.32
C VAL A 13 -0.31 15.20 3.33
N LEU A 14 0.50 16.26 3.30
CA LEU A 14 0.31 17.45 4.10
C LEU A 14 -0.66 18.38 3.37
N ASP A 15 -1.77 18.74 3.99
CA ASP A 15 -2.64 19.80 3.48
C ASP A 15 -2.07 21.17 3.90
N CYS A 16 -1.57 21.95 2.93
CA CYS A 16 -0.93 23.25 3.14
C CYS A 16 -1.96 24.39 3.27
N GLY A 17 -3.02 24.20 4.05
CA GLY A 17 -4.11 25.17 4.22
C GLY A 17 -4.25 25.66 5.65
N ARG A 18 -3.55 26.73 6.06
CA ARG A 18 -3.64 27.52 7.33
C ARG A 18 -3.68 26.75 8.69
N ARG A 19 -3.77 25.42 8.71
CA ARG A 19 -3.62 24.47 9.82
C ARG A 19 -3.06 23.17 9.25
N ALA A 20 -1.94 22.68 9.78
CA ALA A 20 -1.35 21.43 9.30
C ALA A 20 -2.29 20.25 9.61
N ARG A 21 -2.90 19.68 8.57
CA ARG A 21 -3.70 18.46 8.64
C ARG A 21 -2.97 17.35 7.89
N PHE A 22 -2.85 16.20 8.53
CA PHE A 22 -2.30 14.99 7.92
C PHE A 22 -3.45 14.13 7.41
N ALA A 23 -3.42 13.81 6.12
CA ALA A 23 -4.27 12.78 5.54
C ALA A 23 -3.47 11.49 5.41
N PHE A 24 -4.03 10.39 5.93
CA PHE A 24 -3.45 9.07 5.76
C PHE A 24 -4.19 8.31 4.66
N GLY A 25 -3.43 7.71 3.75
CA GLY A 25 -3.96 6.83 2.73
C GLY A 25 -2.97 5.74 2.35
N ASN A 26 -3.48 4.73 1.65
CA ASN A 26 -2.65 3.68 1.05
C ASN A 26 -1.78 4.28 -0.06
N GLY A 27 -0.52 3.84 -0.13
CA GLY A 27 0.46 4.41 -1.05
C GLY A 27 1.49 3.40 -1.55
N GLY A 28 2.58 3.89 -2.13
CA GLY A 28 3.66 3.05 -2.64
C GLY A 28 3.54 2.77 -4.14
N LYS A 29 4.62 3.02 -4.87
CA LYS A 29 4.66 2.94 -6.36
C LYS A 29 4.28 1.54 -6.85
N GLY A 30 4.87 0.49 -6.27
CA GLY A 30 4.58 -0.90 -6.65
C GLY A 30 3.13 -1.32 -6.36
N SER A 31 2.60 -0.92 -5.20
CA SER A 31 1.18 -1.15 -4.85
C SER A 31 0.25 -0.49 -5.86
N ASN A 32 0.46 0.78 -6.17
CA ASN A 32 -0.37 1.52 -7.11
C ASN A 32 -0.28 0.96 -8.53
N GLN A 33 0.91 0.52 -8.97
CA GLN A 33 1.10 -0.12 -10.27
C GLN A 33 0.40 -1.47 -10.36
N ALA A 34 0.52 -2.32 -9.32
CA ALA A 34 -0.13 -3.63 -9.28
C ALA A 34 -1.66 -3.49 -9.30
N ILE A 35 -2.22 -2.55 -8.53
CA ILE A 35 -3.66 -2.24 -8.54
C ILE A 35 -4.09 -1.72 -9.92
N GLY A 36 -3.34 -0.80 -10.52
CA GLY A 36 -3.64 -0.27 -11.84
C GLY A 36 -3.68 -1.37 -12.91
N ALA A 37 -2.70 -2.28 -12.90
CA ALA A 37 -2.65 -3.41 -13.81
C ALA A 37 -3.81 -4.41 -13.58
N ALA A 38 -4.14 -4.72 -12.32
CA ALA A 38 -5.26 -5.59 -11.97
C ALA A 38 -6.61 -5.01 -12.44
N ARG A 39 -6.82 -3.70 -12.27
CA ARG A 39 -8.00 -2.98 -12.78
C ARG A 39 -8.14 -3.03 -14.30
N LEU A 40 -7.01 -3.13 -15.03
CA LEU A 40 -7.01 -3.33 -16.48
C LEU A 40 -7.19 -4.79 -16.90
N GLY A 41 -7.41 -5.71 -15.95
CA GLY A 41 -7.68 -7.12 -16.21
C GLY A 41 -6.43 -8.02 -16.20
N ALA A 42 -5.25 -7.49 -15.85
CA ALA A 42 -4.06 -8.32 -15.70
C ALA A 42 -4.12 -9.16 -14.43
N ARG A 43 -3.51 -10.36 -14.45
CA ARG A 43 -3.26 -11.13 -13.23
C ARG A 43 -2.02 -10.57 -12.55
N CYS A 44 -2.18 -10.02 -11.35
CA CYS A 44 -1.10 -9.38 -10.61
C CYS A 44 -0.85 -10.10 -9.29
N LYS A 45 0.43 -10.34 -8.99
CA LYS A 45 0.90 -10.74 -7.66
C LYS A 45 1.88 -9.69 -7.15
N LEU A 46 1.69 -9.25 -5.90
CA LEU A 46 2.53 -8.23 -5.28
C LEU A 46 3.34 -8.84 -4.13
N LEU A 47 4.66 -8.83 -4.29
CA LEU A 47 5.60 -9.16 -3.21
C LEU A 47 5.98 -7.89 -2.47
N ALA A 48 5.51 -7.75 -1.24
CA ALA A 48 5.75 -6.58 -0.40
C ALA A 48 5.92 -6.97 1.07
N GLY A 49 6.74 -6.21 1.80
CA GLY A 49 6.86 -6.32 3.25
C GLY A 49 5.94 -5.30 3.93
N VAL A 50 4.98 -5.78 4.72
CA VAL A 50 4.09 -4.95 5.54
C VAL A 50 4.41 -5.08 7.03
N GLY A 51 4.04 -4.06 7.82
CA GLY A 51 4.13 -4.10 9.28
C GLY A 51 3.06 -5.02 9.87
N ALA A 52 3.32 -5.53 11.08
CA ALA A 52 2.31 -6.24 11.89
C ALA A 52 1.49 -5.21 12.69
N ASP A 53 0.84 -4.31 11.97
CA ASP A 53 0.05 -3.20 12.51
C ASP A 53 -1.16 -2.92 11.61
N ARG A 54 -2.07 -2.06 12.08
CA ARG A 54 -3.29 -1.69 11.34
C ARG A 54 -3.03 -1.27 9.90
N PHE A 55 -1.92 -0.60 9.60
CA PHE A 55 -1.63 -0.14 8.24
C PHE A 55 -1.20 -1.29 7.34
N GLY A 56 -0.50 -2.30 7.89
CA GLY A 56 -0.23 -3.53 7.17
C GLY A 56 -1.50 -4.30 6.85
N ASP A 57 -2.42 -4.39 7.82
CA ASP A 57 -3.72 -5.02 7.62
C ASP A 57 -4.54 -4.28 6.54
N GLU A 58 -4.61 -2.95 6.61
CA GLU A 58 -5.28 -2.10 5.61
C GLU A 58 -4.70 -2.28 4.20
N ALA A 59 -3.38 -2.40 4.07
CA ALA A 59 -2.72 -2.66 2.78
C ALA A 59 -3.10 -4.03 2.20
N VAL A 60 -3.10 -5.08 3.02
CA VAL A 60 -3.49 -6.44 2.58
C VAL A 60 -4.96 -6.48 2.16
N GLN A 61 -5.86 -5.83 2.92
CA GLN A 61 -7.27 -5.75 2.56
C GLN A 61 -7.48 -4.97 1.26
N LEU A 62 -6.76 -3.87 1.07
CA LEU A 62 -6.79 -3.12 -0.19
C LEU A 62 -6.40 -4.02 -1.37
N TRP A 63 -5.27 -4.73 -1.29
CA TRP A 63 -4.80 -5.58 -2.40
C TRP A 63 -5.81 -6.67 -2.77
N ARG A 64 -6.41 -7.31 -1.76
CA ARG A 64 -7.47 -8.32 -1.99
C ARG A 64 -8.70 -7.72 -2.67
N ALA A 65 -9.14 -6.55 -2.21
CA ALA A 65 -10.29 -5.85 -2.79
C ALA A 65 -10.03 -5.42 -4.24
N GLU A 66 -8.79 -5.09 -4.59
CA GLU A 66 -8.37 -4.67 -5.93
C GLU A 66 -7.96 -5.83 -6.85
N GLY A 67 -8.15 -7.09 -6.41
CA GLY A 67 -7.84 -8.28 -7.22
C GLY A 67 -6.35 -8.58 -7.38
N VAL A 68 -5.50 -8.08 -6.48
CA VAL A 68 -4.06 -8.35 -6.46
C VAL A 68 -3.77 -9.52 -5.51
N ASP A 69 -3.09 -10.57 -6.00
CA ASP A 69 -2.63 -11.66 -5.15
C ASP A 69 -1.52 -11.16 -4.21
N CYS A 70 -1.74 -11.34 -2.91
CA CYS A 70 -0.83 -10.97 -1.83
C CYS A 70 -0.60 -12.14 -0.85
N SER A 71 -0.86 -13.38 -1.28
CA SER A 71 -0.52 -14.59 -0.52
C SER A 71 1.00 -14.75 -0.39
N ALA A 72 1.41 -15.27 0.78
CA ALA A 72 2.81 -15.58 1.13
C ALA A 72 3.34 -16.81 0.37
#